data_AF-A0A938NMQ8-F1
#
_entry.id   AF-A0A938NMQ8-F1
#
_cell.length_a   1.000
_cell.length_b   1.000
_cell.length_c   1.000
_cell.angle_alpha   90.00
_cell.angle_beta   90.00
_cell.angle_gamma   90.00
#
_symmetry.space_group_name_H-M   'P 1'
#
loop_
_entity.id
_entity.type
_entity.pdbx_description
1 polymer ?
#
loop_
_entity_poly.entity_id
_entity_poly.type
_entity_poly.pdbx_seq_one_letter_code
_entity_poly.pdbx_strand_id
1 'polypeptide(L)'
;MLSNIPFNLEKVKKEDLDKEILRVGMIAELDAINLYEQMAAMTGNKNIRKILLDIAKEEKTHVGEFQAMLLTLDKEQKKELEEGKKEVDELIK
;
A
#
# COMPACT_ATOMS: atom_id res chain seq x y z
N MET A 1 -11.57 -1.24 -5.14
CA MET A 1 -10.79 -0.09 -5.61
C MET A 1 -11.42 1.20 -5.15
N LEU A 2 -10.61 2.06 -4.54
CA LEU A 2 -11.01 3.42 -4.18
C LEU A 2 -11.16 4.27 -5.43
N SER A 3 -12.38 4.33 -5.99
CA SER A 3 -12.69 5.27 -7.07
C SER A 3 -12.78 6.73 -6.56
N ASN A 4 -12.99 6.89 -5.25
CA ASN A 4 -12.95 8.17 -4.53
C ASN A 4 -12.31 7.96 -3.16
N ILE A 5 -11.67 9.00 -2.62
CA ILE A 5 -11.08 8.98 -1.28
C ILE A 5 -12.23 8.97 -0.26
N PRO A 6 -12.30 7.99 0.67
CA PRO A 6 -13.47 7.79 1.52
C PRO A 6 -13.56 8.77 2.70
N PHE A 7 -12.74 9.81 2.72
CA PHE A 7 -12.74 10.87 3.73
C PHE A 7 -12.43 12.23 3.10
N ASN A 8 -12.92 13.30 3.75
CA ASN A 8 -12.75 14.65 3.22
C ASN A 8 -11.35 15.20 3.54
N LEU A 9 -10.48 15.19 2.54
CA LEU A 9 -9.13 15.78 2.61
C LEU A 9 -9.13 17.28 2.93
N GLU A 10 -10.19 18.03 2.59
CA GLU A 10 -10.29 19.46 2.90
C GLU A 10 -10.40 19.73 4.41
N LYS A 11 -10.74 18.70 5.21
CA LYS A 11 -10.78 18.77 6.67
C LYS A 11 -9.46 18.39 7.32
N VAL A 12 -8.48 17.93 6.55
CA VAL A 12 -7.13 17.62 7.03
C VAL A 12 -6.33 18.91 7.14
N LYS A 13 -5.51 19.04 8.17
CA LYS A 13 -4.59 20.17 8.29
C LYS A 13 -3.63 20.16 7.09
N LYS A 14 -3.32 21.34 6.54
CA LYS A 14 -2.42 21.46 5.38
C LYS A 14 -1.07 20.76 5.60
N GLU A 15 -0.59 20.76 6.85
CA GLU A 15 0.67 20.16 7.28
C GLU A 15 0.67 18.62 7.18
N ASP A 16 -0.51 18.00 7.26
CA ASP A 16 -0.70 16.56 7.25
C ASP A 16 -1.21 16.03 5.90
N LEU A 17 -1.68 16.93 5.03
CA LEU A 17 -2.33 16.59 3.77
C LEU A 17 -1.46 15.69 2.89
N ASP A 18 -0.17 16.01 2.71
CA ASP A 18 0.73 15.23 1.86
C ASP A 18 0.97 13.82 2.43
N LYS A 19 1.09 13.69 3.75
CA LYS A 19 1.22 12.38 4.41
C LYS A 19 -0.04 11.55 4.20
N GLU A 20 -1.22 12.14 4.32
CA GLU A 20 -2.50 11.46 4.07
C GLU A 20 -2.64 11.04 2.61
N ILE A 21 -2.25 11.86 1.64
CA ILE A 21 -2.26 11.50 0.22
C ILE A 21 -1.40 10.26 -0.04
N LEU A 22 -0.19 10.22 0.53
CA LEU A 22 0.71 9.07 0.37
C LEU A 22 0.14 7.80 1.02
N ARG A 23 -0.46 7.90 2.21
CA ARG A 23 -1.12 6.78 2.88
C ARG A 23 -2.32 6.26 2.08
N VAL A 24 -3.13 7.16 1.50
CA VAL A 24 -4.24 6.78 0.62
C VAL A 24 -3.73 6.08 -0.64
N GLY A 25 -2.63 6.56 -1.23
CA GLY A 25 -1.94 5.90 -2.33
C GLY A 25 -1.57 4.46 -1.98
N MET A 26 -0.88 4.26 -0.83
CA MET A 26 -0.55 2.91 -0.35
C MET A 26 -1.77 2.01 -0.16
N ILE A 27 -2.88 2.54 0.38
CA ILE A 27 -4.13 1.78 0.54
C ILE A 27 -4.69 1.34 -0.82
N ALA A 28 -4.68 2.24 -1.81
CA ALA A 28 -5.17 1.92 -3.15
C ALA A 28 -4.34 0.80 -3.81
N GLU A 29 -3.01 0.87 -3.70
CA GLU A 29 -2.14 -0.16 -4.27
C GLU A 29 -2.30 -1.52 -3.56
N LEU A 30 -2.42 -1.53 -2.22
CA LEU A 30 -2.67 -2.77 -1.47
C LEU A 30 -4.02 -3.42 -1.82
N ASP A 31 -5.06 -2.61 -2.07
CA ASP A 31 -6.35 -3.10 -2.55
C ASP A 31 -6.24 -3.70 -3.97
N ALA A 32 -5.49 -3.04 -4.86
CA ALA A 32 -5.22 -3.53 -6.22
C ALA A 32 -4.45 -4.86 -6.22
N ILE A 33 -3.40 -4.98 -5.40
CA ILE A 33 -2.63 -6.23 -5.22
C ILE A 33 -3.56 -7.38 -4.85
N ASN A 34 -4.36 -7.21 -3.80
CA ASN A 34 -5.27 -8.25 -3.33
C ASN A 34 -6.31 -8.62 -4.40
N LEU A 35 -6.86 -7.63 -5.10
CA LEU A 35 -7.82 -7.85 -6.18
C LEU A 35 -7.23 -8.68 -7.32
N TYR A 36 -6.04 -8.29 -7.82
CA TYR A 36 -5.41 -8.98 -8.94
C TYR A 36 -4.96 -10.39 -8.58
N GLU A 37 -4.42 -10.61 -7.38
CA GLU A 37 -4.07 -11.95 -6.91
C GLU A 37 -5.30 -12.86 -6.76
N GLN A 38 -6.43 -12.33 -6.26
CA GLN A 38 -7.70 -13.08 -6.19
C GLN A 38 -8.23 -13.45 -7.58
N MET A 39 -8.26 -12.48 -8.51
CA MET A 39 -8.66 -12.74 -9.90
C MET A 39 -7.75 -13.78 -10.58
N ALA A 40 -6.45 -13.74 -10.30
CA ALA A 40 -5.47 -14.68 -10.83
C ALA A 40 -5.70 -16.11 -10.31
N ALA A 41 -6.12 -16.24 -9.04
CA ALA A 41 -6.49 -17.51 -8.43
C ALA A 41 -7.79 -18.09 -9.01
N MET A 42 -8.76 -17.24 -9.37
CA MET A 42 -10.07 -17.66 -9.91
C MET A 42 -10.02 -18.06 -11.39
N THR A 43 -9.15 -17.43 -12.18
CA THR A 43 -9.13 -17.69 -13.64
C THR A 43 -8.50 -19.04 -13.99
N GLY A 44 -9.15 -19.77 -14.90
CA GLY A 44 -8.60 -20.97 -15.55
C GLY A 44 -7.69 -20.68 -16.75
N ASN A 45 -7.65 -19.42 -17.23
CA ASN A 45 -6.83 -19.05 -18.38
C ASN A 45 -5.40 -18.68 -17.94
N LYS A 46 -4.41 -19.44 -18.41
CA LYS A 46 -2.99 -19.28 -18.05
C LYS A 46 -2.41 -17.91 -18.44
N ASN A 47 -2.84 -17.34 -19.56
CA ASN A 47 -2.34 -16.03 -20.02
C ASN A 47 -2.89 -14.90 -19.15
N ILE A 48 -4.20 -14.94 -18.82
CA ILE A 48 -4.82 -13.96 -17.92
C ILE A 48 -4.17 -14.02 -16.54
N ARG A 49 -3.96 -15.23 -16.00
CA ARG A 49 -3.26 -15.42 -14.71
C ARG A 49 -1.88 -14.78 -14.73
N LYS A 50 -1.09 -15.02 -15.79
CA LYS A 50 0.27 -14.47 -15.91
C LYS A 50 0.24 -12.94 -15.88
N ILE A 51 -0.65 -12.32 -16.65
CA ILE A 51 -0.77 -10.85 -16.71
C ILE A 51 -1.18 -10.29 -15.34
N LEU A 52 -2.21 -10.87 -14.69
CA LEU A 52 -2.68 -10.39 -13.39
C LEU A 52 -1.59 -10.45 -12.31
N LEU A 53 -0.80 -11.53 -12.29
CA LEU A 53 0.31 -11.67 -11.33
C LEU A 53 1.47 -10.71 -11.62
N ASP A 54 1.70 -10.36 -12.89
CA ASP A 54 2.71 -9.38 -13.28
C ASP A 54 2.28 -7.97 -12.85
N ILE A 55 1.02 -7.59 -13.12
CA ILE A 55 0.44 -6.33 -12.65
C ILE A 55 0.49 -6.26 -11.12
N ALA A 56 0.04 -7.31 -10.40
CA ALA A 56 0.10 -7.33 -8.93
C ALA A 56 1.53 -7.16 -8.37
N LYS A 57 2.54 -7.59 -9.11
CA LYS A 57 3.95 -7.39 -8.74
C LYS A 57 4.39 -5.94 -8.96
N GLU A 58 3.93 -5.29 -10.03
CA GLU A 58 4.19 -3.87 -10.28
C GLU A 58 3.55 -3.00 -9.18
N GLU A 59 2.31 -3.29 -8.77
CA GLU A 59 1.66 -2.53 -7.70
C GLU A 59 2.39 -2.65 -6.33
N LYS A 60 3.06 -3.78 -6.06
CA LYS A 60 3.94 -3.93 -4.88
C LYS A 60 5.13 -2.97 -4.94
N THR A 61 5.59 -2.61 -6.13
CA THR A 61 6.63 -1.60 -6.32
C THR A 61 6.07 -0.20 -6.04
N HIS A 62 4.86 0.10 -6.51
CA HIS A 62 4.19 1.37 -6.24
C HIS A 62 3.92 1.58 -4.74
N VAL A 63 3.54 0.54 -3.98
CA VAL A 63 3.51 0.60 -2.51
C VAL A 63 4.85 1.08 -1.95
N GLY A 64 5.95 0.55 -2.46
CA GLY A 64 7.30 0.94 -2.07
C GLY A 64 7.64 2.40 -2.40
N GLU A 65 7.22 2.91 -3.56
CA GLU A 65 7.41 4.30 -3.97
C GLU A 65 6.70 5.27 -3.02
N PHE A 66 5.42 5.02 -2.72
CA PHE A 66 4.66 5.83 -1.77
C PHE A 66 5.25 5.76 -0.36
N GLN A 67 5.60 4.56 0.11
CA GLN A 67 6.20 4.39 1.43
C GLN A 67 7.54 5.11 1.53
N ALA A 68 8.41 4.99 0.53
CA ALA A 68 9.69 5.68 0.52
C ALA A 68 9.52 7.20 0.65
N MET A 69 8.57 7.80 -0.09
CA MET A 69 8.27 9.22 0.02
C MET A 69 7.69 9.58 1.39
N LEU A 70 6.76 8.78 1.92
CA LEU A 70 6.14 9.02 3.23
C LEU A 70 7.19 9.07 4.34
N LEU A 71 8.17 8.16 4.32
CA LEU A 71 9.24 8.12 5.31
C LEU A 71 10.20 9.33 5.25
N THR A 72 10.19 10.11 4.15
CA THR A 72 10.90 11.40 4.11
C THR A 72 10.18 12.51 4.86
N LEU A 73 8.85 12.43 4.93
CA LEU A 73 7.97 13.45 5.54
C LEU A 73 7.58 13.11 6.97
N ASP A 74 7.46 11.82 7.29
CA ASP A 74 6.95 11.32 8.57
C ASP A 74 8.02 10.53 9.36
N LYS A 75 8.74 11.26 10.22
CA LYS A 75 9.80 10.68 11.06
C LYS A 75 9.26 9.72 12.12
N GLU A 76 8.04 9.95 12.61
CA GLU A 76 7.39 9.06 13.58
C GLU A 76 7.07 7.73 12.90
N GLN A 77 6.43 7.76 11.72
CA GLN A 77 6.16 6.56 10.93
C GLN A 77 7.42 5.74 10.67
N LYS A 78 8.57 6.38 10.39
CA LYS A 78 9.85 5.69 10.21
C LYS A 78 10.31 4.98 11.48
N LYS A 79 10.22 5.63 12.64
CA LYS A 79 10.58 5.06 13.94
C LYS A 79 9.70 3.85 14.27
N GLU A 80 8.39 4.01 14.11
CA GLU A 80 7.42 2.96 14.45
C GLU A 80 7.48 1.77 13.48
N LEU A 81 7.91 1.97 12.23
CA LEU A 81 8.14 0.86 11.29
C LEU A 81 9.30 -0.06 11.76
N GLU A 82 10.37 0.52 12.29
CA GLU A 82 11.48 -0.26 12.87
C GLU A 82 11.07 -0.95 14.17
N GLU A 83 10.24 -0.30 15.00
CA GLU A 83 9.73 -0.92 16.22
C GLU A 83 8.79 -2.08 15.93
N GLY A 84 7.84 -1.91 15.00
CA GLY A 84 6.94 -2.98 14.59
C GLY A 84 7.68 -4.20 14.04
N LYS A 85 8.82 -4.01 13.38
CA LYS A 85 9.69 -5.12 12.96
C LYS A 85 10.24 -5.91 14.17
N LYS A 86 10.70 -5.21 15.22
CA LYS A 86 11.18 -5.88 16.44
C LYS A 86 10.06 -6.61 17.16
N GLU A 87 8.87 -6.01 17.26
CA GLU A 87 7.71 -6.64 17.90
C GLU A 87 7.36 -7.96 17.20
N VAL A 88 7.35 -8.01 15.87
CA VAL A 88 7.14 -9.26 15.12
C VAL A 88 8.24 -10.28 15.44
N ASP A 89 9.52 -9.87 15.40
CA ASP A 89 10.66 -10.74 15.71
C ASP A 89 10.61 -11.29 17.15
N GLU A 90 10.01 -10.57 18.11
CA GLU A 90 9.81 -11.04 19.48
C GLU A 90 8.64 -12.02 19.60
N LEU A 91 7.54 -11.80 18.87
CA LEU A 91 6.34 -12.63 18.93
C LEU A 91 6.47 -13.98 18.23
N ILE A 92 7.34 -14.10 17.23
CA ILE A 92 7.51 -15.33 16.42
C ILE A 92 8.77 -16.14 16.75
N LYS A 93 9.55 -15.71 17.75
CA LYS A 93 10.66 -16.49 18.32
C LYS A 93 10.15 -17.61 19.21
#